data_AF-A0A508B4E5-F1
#
_entry.id   AF-A0A508B4E5-F1
#
_cell.length_a   1.000
_cell.length_b   1.000
_cell.length_c   1.000
_cell.angle_alpha   90.00
_cell.angle_beta   90.00
_cell.angle_gamma   90.00
#
_symmetry.space_group_name_H-M   'P 1'
#
loop_
_entity.id
_entity.type
_entity.pdbx_description
1 polymer ?
#
loop_
_entity_poly.entity_id
_entity_poly.type
_entity_poly.pdbx_seq_one_letter_code
_entity_poly.pdbx_strand_id
1 'polypeptide(L)'
;MRTIAAAAVSILVAAGCSGQAPQPVSVDRVSESTDTFFVGVDPSKLPEPARSAVLAAEKDIDLVLRGHPPACKDTPDSGESDGGTTHYECEYYDLTVMQSMYRVGDVNGYIYGPIITFPGDYPISHVRFYSGEELSALFRQGRAR
;
A
#
# COMPACT_ATOMS: atom_id res chain seq x y z
N MET A 1 -7.12 34.26 75.97
CA MET A 1 -7.75 33.50 74.86
C MET A 1 -6.96 32.21 74.65
N ARG A 2 -7.67 31.08 74.54
CA ARG A 2 -7.14 29.72 74.39
C ARG A 2 -6.88 29.40 72.91
N THR A 3 -5.82 28.65 72.60
CA THR A 3 -5.60 27.83 71.37
C THR A 3 -4.30 27.04 71.60
N ILE A 4 -4.26 25.75 71.97
CA ILE A 4 -4.52 24.48 71.25
C ILE A 4 -3.75 24.30 69.93
N ALA A 5 -2.70 23.48 70.04
CA ALA A 5 -2.20 22.37 69.20
C ALA A 5 -2.14 22.48 67.66
N ALA A 6 -1.01 22.02 67.10
CA ALA A 6 -0.96 20.78 66.31
C ALA A 6 0.49 20.47 65.91
N ALA A 7 1.01 19.34 66.37
CA ALA A 7 2.26 18.75 65.88
C ALA A 7 1.95 17.99 64.57
N ALA A 8 2.58 18.40 63.48
CA ALA A 8 2.46 17.71 62.20
C ALA A 8 3.46 16.55 62.15
N VAL A 9 2.94 15.32 62.12
CA VAL A 9 3.71 14.10 61.85
C VAL A 9 3.73 13.91 60.33
N SER A 10 4.90 14.05 59.72
CA SER A 10 5.12 13.75 58.30
C SER A 10 5.37 12.26 58.11
N ILE A 11 4.44 11.56 57.46
CA ILE A 11 4.61 10.17 57.02
C ILE A 11 5.15 10.21 55.58
N LEU A 12 6.38 9.76 55.39
CA LEU A 12 6.99 9.50 54.08
C LEU A 12 6.51 8.12 53.59
N VAL A 13 5.71 8.11 52.51
CA VAL A 13 5.37 6.89 51.78
C VAL A 13 6.34 6.76 50.60
N ALA A 14 7.32 5.86 50.72
CA ALA A 14 8.16 5.44 49.59
C ALA A 14 7.42 4.32 48.82
N ALA A 15 6.72 4.68 47.76
CA ALA A 15 6.19 3.72 46.79
C ALA A 15 7.34 3.30 45.85
N GLY A 16 7.89 2.11 46.08
CA GLY A 16 8.77 1.43 45.14
C GLY A 16 7.97 0.90 43.96
N CYS A 17 8.23 1.42 42.77
CA CYS A 17 7.86 0.79 41.51
C CYS A 17 9.15 0.44 40.78
N SER A 18 9.61 -0.80 40.93
CA SER A 18 10.65 -1.38 40.08
C SER A 18 10.08 -1.54 38.67
N GLY A 19 10.31 -0.54 37.83
CA GLY A 19 10.04 -0.60 36.40
C GLY A 19 10.99 -1.58 35.73
N GLN A 20 10.59 -2.84 35.64
CA GLN A 20 11.25 -3.82 34.80
C GLN A 20 10.99 -3.42 33.34
N ALA A 21 12.01 -2.88 32.68
CA ALA A 21 11.92 -2.51 31.27
C ALA A 21 11.54 -3.74 30.43
N PRO A 22 10.51 -3.67 29.58
CA PRO A 22 10.22 -4.77 28.67
C PRO A 22 11.41 -4.94 27.72
N GLN A 23 11.97 -6.15 27.69
CA GLN A 23 12.98 -6.47 26.68
C GLN A 23 12.33 -6.46 25.29
N PRO A 24 13.01 -5.93 24.27
CA PRO A 24 12.51 -5.98 22.91
C PRO A 24 12.39 -7.45 22.50
N VAL A 25 11.15 -7.91 22.30
CA VAL A 25 10.87 -9.12 21.54
C VAL A 25 11.51 -8.93 20.18
N SER A 26 12.57 -9.70 19.92
CA SER A 26 13.10 -9.89 18.59
C SER A 26 11.99 -10.48 17.75
N VAL A 27 11.35 -9.61 16.94
CA VAL A 27 10.43 -10.03 15.90
C VAL A 27 11.25 -10.89 14.96
N ASP A 28 11.03 -12.20 15.04
CA ASP A 28 11.57 -13.15 14.08
C ASP A 28 11.30 -12.61 12.68
N ARG A 29 12.37 -12.54 11.88
CA ARG A 29 12.31 -12.23 10.45
C ARG A 29 11.14 -13.03 9.86
N VAL A 30 10.10 -12.32 9.45
CA VAL A 30 9.17 -12.84 8.46
C VAL A 30 10.05 -13.23 7.28
N SER A 31 10.13 -14.54 7.03
CA SER A 31 10.76 -15.09 5.84
C SER A 31 10.31 -14.27 4.65
N GLU A 32 11.29 -13.79 3.90
CA GLU A 32 11.15 -13.16 2.60
C GLU A 32 10.21 -14.02 1.73
N SER A 33 8.92 -13.69 1.74
CA SER A 33 8.03 -14.12 0.68
C SER A 33 8.61 -13.49 -0.56
N THR A 34 8.93 -14.29 -1.57
CA THR A 34 8.84 -13.79 -2.93
C THR A 34 7.45 -13.20 -3.05
N ASP A 35 7.34 -11.87 -2.94
CA ASP A 35 6.09 -11.14 -3.00
C ASP A 35 5.52 -11.31 -4.41
N THR A 36 4.71 -12.35 -4.58
CA THR A 36 3.92 -12.56 -5.78
C THR A 36 2.60 -11.82 -5.59
N PHE A 37 2.16 -11.07 -6.60
CA PHE A 37 0.90 -10.35 -6.53
C PHE A 37 -0.31 -11.29 -6.65
N PHE A 38 -0.10 -12.47 -7.24
CA PHE A 38 -1.12 -13.48 -7.44
C PHE A 38 -1.02 -14.59 -6.39
N VAL A 39 -1.94 -14.56 -5.42
CA VAL A 39 -1.99 -15.54 -4.33
C VAL A 39 -2.33 -16.92 -4.87
N GLY A 40 -1.53 -17.93 -4.50
CA GLY A 40 -1.76 -19.32 -4.90
C GLY A 40 -1.32 -19.65 -6.33
N VAL A 41 -0.69 -18.70 -7.03
CA VAL A 41 -0.10 -18.93 -8.35
C VAL A 41 1.39 -19.17 -8.19
N ASP A 42 1.88 -20.29 -8.74
CA ASP A 42 3.30 -20.60 -8.86
C ASP A 42 3.70 -20.50 -10.34
N PRO A 43 4.35 -19.40 -10.78
CA PRO A 43 4.69 -19.20 -12.18
C PRO A 43 5.57 -20.30 -12.76
N SER A 44 6.35 -21.02 -11.93
CA SER A 44 7.22 -22.10 -12.39
C SER A 44 6.45 -23.35 -12.84
N LYS A 45 5.18 -23.48 -12.44
CA LYS A 45 4.29 -24.58 -12.79
C LYS A 45 3.32 -24.25 -13.93
N LEU A 46 3.32 -23.00 -14.41
CA LEU A 46 2.47 -22.57 -15.50
C LEU A 46 3.09 -22.92 -16.86
N PRO A 47 2.29 -23.42 -17.83
CA PRO A 47 2.73 -23.52 -19.21
C PRO A 47 2.82 -22.13 -19.87
N GLU A 48 3.52 -22.04 -21.00
CA GLU A 48 3.40 -20.88 -21.87
C GLU A 48 2.04 -20.89 -22.61
N PRO A 49 1.42 -19.73 -22.88
CA PRO A 49 1.90 -18.36 -22.58
C PRO A 49 1.53 -17.85 -21.16
N ALA A 50 0.83 -18.64 -20.35
CA ALA A 50 0.32 -18.19 -19.04
C ALA A 50 1.43 -17.76 -18.07
N ARG A 51 2.57 -18.46 -18.09
CA ARG A 51 3.75 -18.06 -17.31
C ARG A 51 4.23 -16.65 -17.70
N SER A 52 4.40 -16.39 -18.99
CA SER A 52 4.81 -15.07 -19.47
C SER A 52 3.80 -13.99 -19.13
N ALA A 53 2.50 -14.29 -19.21
CA ALA A 53 1.42 -13.40 -18.83
C ALA A 53 1.49 -12.97 -17.36
N VAL A 54 1.64 -13.94 -16.44
CA VAL A 54 1.75 -13.68 -15.00
C VAL A 54 2.98 -12.85 -14.68
N LEU A 55 4.16 -13.23 -15.19
CA LEU A 55 5.40 -12.50 -14.91
C LEU A 55 5.39 -11.07 -15.46
N ALA A 56 4.81 -10.86 -16.64
CA ALA A 56 4.64 -9.53 -17.22
C ALA A 56 3.69 -8.67 -16.36
N ALA A 57 2.54 -9.23 -15.96
CA ALA A 57 1.58 -8.54 -15.11
C ALA A 57 2.18 -8.18 -13.74
N GLU A 58 2.94 -9.07 -13.09
CA GLU A 58 3.60 -8.78 -11.82
C GLU A 58 4.57 -7.60 -11.92
N LYS A 59 5.33 -7.53 -13.02
CA LYS A 59 6.25 -6.42 -13.27
C LYS A 59 5.51 -5.10 -13.46
N ASP A 60 4.42 -5.09 -14.21
CA ASP A 60 3.64 -3.87 -14.44
C ASP A 60 2.89 -3.43 -13.18
N ILE A 61 2.38 -4.37 -12.38
CA ILE A 61 1.81 -4.06 -11.06
C ILE A 61 2.85 -3.36 -10.19
N ASP A 62 4.07 -3.91 -10.10
CA ASP A 62 5.15 -3.30 -9.32
C ASP A 62 5.54 -1.90 -9.83
N LEU A 63 5.59 -1.69 -11.15
CA LEU A 63 5.85 -0.37 -11.73
C LEU A 63 4.79 0.65 -11.30
N VAL A 64 3.51 0.32 -11.47
CA VAL A 64 2.39 1.20 -11.12
C VAL A 64 2.36 1.48 -9.63
N LEU A 65 2.54 0.47 -8.79
CA LEU A 65 2.57 0.65 -7.33
C LEU A 65 3.76 1.49 -6.84
N ARG A 66 4.80 1.65 -7.65
CA ARG A 66 5.94 2.55 -7.40
C ARG A 66 5.80 3.91 -8.10
N GLY A 67 4.64 4.21 -8.69
CA GLY A 67 4.36 5.48 -9.35
C GLY A 67 5.02 5.63 -10.72
N HIS A 68 5.43 4.53 -11.35
CA HIS A 68 5.93 4.51 -12.72
C HIS A 68 4.82 4.11 -13.70
N PRO A 69 4.89 4.54 -14.97
CA PRO A 69 4.05 3.97 -16.01
C PRO A 69 4.37 2.47 -16.19
N PRO A 70 3.38 1.65 -16.62
CA PRO A 70 3.63 0.26 -16.98
C PRO A 70 4.50 0.16 -18.25
N ALA A 71 4.98 -1.04 -18.56
CA ALA A 71 5.80 -1.28 -19.74
C ALA A 71 4.99 -1.38 -21.04
N CYS A 72 3.69 -1.68 -20.97
CA CYS A 72 2.81 -1.68 -22.13
C CYS A 72 2.49 -0.27 -22.64
N LYS A 73 2.06 -0.20 -23.90
CA LYS A 73 1.72 1.06 -24.54
C LYS A 73 0.32 1.48 -24.12
N ASP A 74 0.18 2.76 -23.80
CA ASP A 74 -1.11 3.40 -23.56
C ASP A 74 -2.00 3.19 -24.79
N THR A 75 -3.25 2.79 -24.58
CA THR A 75 -4.24 2.87 -25.65
C THR A 75 -4.55 4.34 -25.92
N PRO A 76 -4.73 4.74 -27.19
CA PRO A 76 -5.09 6.11 -27.51
C PRO A 76 -6.34 6.53 -26.71
N ASP A 77 -6.12 7.59 -25.93
CA ASP A 77 -6.98 8.20 -24.90
C ASP A 77 -8.48 8.05 -25.18
N SER A 78 -9.16 7.16 -24.45
CA SER A 78 -10.62 7.06 -24.47
C SER A 78 -11.26 8.12 -23.57
N GLY A 79 -10.92 9.39 -23.80
CA GLY A 79 -11.77 10.58 -23.64
C GLY A 79 -12.58 10.86 -22.37
N GLU A 80 -12.56 10.04 -21.31
CA GLU A 80 -13.38 10.25 -20.12
C GLU A 80 -12.51 10.61 -18.90
N SER A 81 -12.50 11.90 -18.59
CA SER A 81 -11.70 12.50 -17.51
C SER A 81 -12.36 12.23 -16.14
N ASP A 82 -12.02 11.10 -15.52
CA ASP A 82 -12.47 10.69 -14.19
C ASP A 82 -11.49 11.05 -13.05
N GLY A 83 -10.43 11.80 -13.37
CA GLY A 83 -9.34 12.13 -12.45
C GLY A 83 -7.98 11.60 -12.87
N GLY A 84 -7.90 10.84 -13.97
CA GLY A 84 -6.65 10.40 -14.59
C GLY A 84 -6.51 8.89 -14.77
N THR A 85 -7.62 8.13 -14.76
CA THR A 85 -7.57 6.70 -15.11
C THR A 85 -7.07 6.53 -16.54
N THR A 86 -6.18 5.55 -16.75
CA THR A 86 -5.60 5.26 -18.07
C THR A 86 -5.69 3.76 -18.37
N HIS A 87 -6.00 3.44 -19.62
CA HIS A 87 -6.09 2.07 -20.12
C HIS A 87 -4.87 1.72 -20.99
N TYR A 88 -4.41 0.49 -20.86
CA TYR A 88 -3.24 -0.06 -21.53
C TYR A 88 -3.60 -1.43 -22.11
N GLU A 89 -3.27 -1.63 -23.37
CA GLU A 89 -3.32 -2.93 -24.05
C GLU A 89 -1.93 -3.57 -23.94
N CYS A 90 -1.82 -4.61 -23.11
CA CYS A 90 -0.59 -5.36 -22.92
C CYS A 90 -0.71 -6.69 -23.68
N GLU A 91 0.41 -7.37 -23.97
CA GLU A 91 0.42 -8.53 -24.88
C GLU A 91 -0.53 -9.66 -24.44
N TYR A 92 -0.68 -9.88 -23.13
CA TYR A 92 -1.42 -11.00 -22.56
C TYR A 92 -2.60 -10.61 -21.67
N TYR A 93 -2.78 -9.32 -21.39
CA TYR A 93 -3.79 -8.80 -20.47
C TYR A 93 -4.09 -7.34 -20.77
N ASP A 94 -5.26 -6.90 -20.33
CA ASP A 94 -5.57 -5.48 -20.27
C ASP A 94 -5.18 -4.94 -18.89
N LEU A 95 -4.58 -3.76 -18.86
CA LEU A 95 -4.23 -3.05 -17.64
C LEU A 95 -4.98 -1.72 -17.59
N THR A 96 -5.67 -1.48 -16.48
CA THR A 96 -6.22 -0.17 -16.13
C THR A 96 -5.46 0.38 -14.94
N VAL A 97 -4.82 1.53 -15.10
CA VAL A 97 -4.27 2.30 -13.98
C VAL A 97 -5.36 3.26 -13.53
N MET A 98 -6.05 2.92 -12.45
CA MET A 98 -7.11 3.77 -11.91
C MET A 98 -6.49 4.95 -11.17
N GLN A 99 -7.01 6.14 -11.42
CA GLN A 99 -6.72 7.34 -10.64
C GLN A 99 -7.98 8.20 -10.55
N SER A 100 -8.78 7.98 -9.50
CA SER A 100 -10.05 8.69 -9.34
C SER A 100 -10.08 9.47 -8.03
N MET A 101 -10.55 10.72 -8.07
CA MET A 101 -10.73 11.54 -6.88
C MET A 101 -11.75 10.89 -5.93
N TYR A 102 -11.39 10.79 -4.66
CA TYR A 102 -12.23 10.14 -3.65
C TYR A 102 -12.14 10.86 -2.31
N ARG A 103 -13.15 10.67 -1.46
CA ARG A 103 -13.19 11.25 -0.10
C ARG A 103 -13.55 10.20 0.93
N VAL A 104 -12.71 10.07 1.95
CA VAL A 104 -12.95 9.22 3.12
C VAL A 104 -13.14 10.12 4.34
N GLY A 105 -14.37 10.21 4.85
CA GLY A 105 -14.72 11.17 5.90
C GLY A 105 -14.46 12.61 5.43
N ASP A 106 -13.57 13.31 6.13
CA ASP A 106 -13.17 14.68 5.81
C ASP A 106 -11.86 14.77 5.00
N VAL A 107 -11.26 13.64 4.62
CA VAL A 107 -10.00 13.59 3.87
C VAL A 107 -10.29 13.41 2.37
N ASN A 108 -9.90 14.42 1.57
CA ASN A 108 -9.88 14.31 0.11
C ASN A 108 -8.60 13.62 -0.36
N GLY A 109 -8.71 12.75 -1.35
CA GLY A 109 -7.59 12.01 -1.91
C GLY A 109 -7.97 11.34 -3.23
N TYR A 110 -7.32 10.21 -3.50
CA TYR A 110 -7.46 9.46 -4.74
C TYR A 110 -7.51 7.97 -4.44
N ILE A 111 -8.34 7.23 -5.16
CA ILE A 111 -8.11 5.79 -5.30
C ILE A 111 -7.14 5.62 -6.47
N TYR A 112 -6.00 4.98 -6.19
CA TYR A 112 -4.94 4.76 -7.16
C TYR A 112 -4.43 3.31 -7.14
N GLY A 113 -4.18 2.75 -8.32
CA GLY A 113 -3.49 1.47 -8.48
C GLY A 113 -3.86 0.71 -9.75
N PRO A 114 -3.20 -0.42 -10.02
CA PRO A 114 -3.43 -1.23 -11.21
C PRO A 114 -4.62 -2.18 -11.03
N ILE A 115 -5.34 -2.39 -12.13
CA ILE A 115 -6.38 -3.40 -12.29
C ILE A 115 -6.02 -4.21 -13.54
N ILE A 116 -5.73 -5.50 -13.37
CA ILE A 116 -5.34 -6.43 -14.43
C ILE A 116 -6.54 -7.27 -14.83
N THR A 117 -6.77 -7.44 -16.13
CA THR A 117 -7.79 -8.35 -16.66
C THR A 117 -7.14 -9.31 -17.65
N PHE A 118 -7.03 -10.59 -17.27
CA PHE A 118 -6.63 -11.63 -18.20
C PHE A 118 -7.83 -12.04 -19.09
N PRO A 119 -7.60 -12.43 -20.36
CA PRO A 119 -8.68 -12.82 -21.26
C PRO A 119 -9.55 -13.95 -20.71
N GLY A 120 -10.85 -13.69 -20.53
CA GLY A 120 -11.81 -14.68 -20.03
C GLY A 120 -11.85 -14.84 -18.50
N ASP A 121 -11.09 -14.04 -17.77
CA ASP A 121 -11.02 -14.06 -16.31
C ASP A 121 -11.65 -12.81 -15.66
N TYR A 122 -11.77 -12.86 -14.32
CA TYR A 122 -12.20 -11.71 -13.53
C TYR A 122 -11.05 -10.71 -13.31
N PRO A 123 -11.35 -9.40 -13.25
CA PRO A 123 -10.35 -8.38 -12.94
C PRO A 123 -9.73 -8.57 -11.55
N ILE A 124 -8.42 -8.36 -11.46
CA ILE A 124 -7.62 -8.42 -10.23
C ILE A 124 -7.12 -7.02 -9.93
N SER A 125 -7.45 -6.50 -8.74
CA SER A 125 -7.23 -5.09 -8.39
C SER A 125 -6.27 -4.95 -7.21
N HIS A 126 -5.28 -4.04 -7.36
CA HIS A 126 -4.35 -3.65 -6.31
C HIS A 126 -4.46 -2.15 -6.00
N VAL A 127 -5.70 -1.66 -5.86
CA VAL A 127 -5.98 -0.23 -5.67
C VAL A 127 -6.00 0.14 -4.19
N ARG A 128 -5.53 1.36 -3.86
CA ARG A 128 -5.49 1.89 -2.49
C ARG A 128 -5.92 3.36 -2.48
N PHE A 129 -6.40 3.82 -1.34
CA PHE A 129 -6.59 5.24 -1.10
C PHE A 129 -5.25 5.91 -0.78
N TYR A 130 -5.01 7.06 -1.39
CA TYR A 130 -3.90 7.96 -1.10
C TYR A 130 -4.46 9.35 -0.85
N SER A 131 -3.98 10.03 0.19
CA SER A 131 -4.10 11.49 0.24
C SER A 131 -3.39 12.13 -0.95
N GLY A 132 -3.73 13.38 -1.26
CA GLY A 132 -3.06 14.12 -2.35
C GLY A 132 -1.54 14.26 -2.14
N GLU A 133 -1.08 14.37 -0.89
CA GLU A 133 0.34 14.43 -0.55
C GLU A 133 1.05 13.09 -0.78
N GLU A 134 0.44 11.98 -0.35
CA GLU A 134 1.00 10.63 -0.52
C GLU A 134 1.10 10.26 -2.00
N LEU A 135 0.06 10.52 -2.80
CA LEU A 135 0.10 10.25 -4.25
C LEU A 135 1.16 11.11 -4.95
N SER A 136 1.27 12.39 -4.57
CA SER A 136 2.31 13.28 -5.10
C SER A 136 3.72 12.82 -4.71
N ALA A 137 3.90 12.27 -3.51
CA ALA A 137 5.17 11.68 -3.09
C ALA A 137 5.50 10.43 -3.91
N LEU A 138 4.52 9.56 -4.17
CA LEU A 138 4.68 8.36 -4.98
C LEU A 138 5.19 8.69 -6.39
N PHE A 139 4.54 9.63 -7.09
CA PHE A 139 4.96 10.05 -8.43
C PHE A 139 6.33 10.75 -8.47
N ARG A 140 6.72 11.45 -7.41
CA ARG A 140 8.08 12.03 -7.33
C ARG A 140 9.14 10.94 -7.23
N GLN A 141 8.89 9.88 -6.47
CA GLN A 141 9.79 8.73 -6.41
C GLN A 141 9.91 8.04 -7.77
N GLY A 142 8.78 7.91 -8.48
CA GLY A 142 8.74 7.34 -9.83
C GLY A 142 9.52 8.14 -10.89
N ARG A 143 9.71 9.44 -10.72
CA ARG A 143 10.42 10.30 -11.69
C ARG A 143 11.91 10.48 -11.42
N ALA A 144 12.41 10.04 -10.27
CA ALA A 144 13.77 10.34 -9.81
C ALA A 144 14.87 9.41 -10.38
N ARG A 145 14.64 8.74 -11.52
CA ARG A 145 15.57 7.79 -12.14
C ARG A 145 15.79 8.07 -13.61
#